data_AF-I0X7B0-F1
#
_entry.id   AF-I0X7B0-F1
#
_cell.length_a   1.000
_cell.length_b   1.000
_cell.length_c   1.000
_cell.angle_alpha   90.00
_cell.angle_beta   90.00
_cell.angle_gamma   90.00
#
_symmetry.space_group_name_H-M   'P 1'
#
loop_
_entity.id
_entity.type
_entity.pdbx_description
1 polymer ?
#
loop_
_entity_poly.entity_id
_entity_poly.type
_entity_poly.pdbx_seq_one_letter_code
_entity_poly.pdbx_strand_id
1 'polypeptide(L)'
;MSMTTAQTEEDFSKAHNKAFFNEIQHFLSPEEARLLSLNDVKQLIKPKNETYIGMQTIAVDKVVGSEGRYNDFDNRFFPKNTHLRNRWQHVDEAAINSVVLPPIKVYELAGLYFVRDGNHRVSVAKARGTEFIDAEVVSLQSEVVLKRPNNLKDVIRQIINYEKRSFYAETGFGDITDYWCLDFSTTGSYDVIYNHILTHKYYLNLHKTEEVSMEEAITSWFESVYYPLAVTIQKKKLMKHFKKQTVSDLYVWIVRYWDDLKSKFGDENVSMDKAVTDFYNMNKIPLLRKLKNKTIGFILRKKIQQN
;
A
#
# COMPACT_ATOMS: atom_id res chain seq x y z
N MET A 1 -26.76 28.74 -29.52
CA MET A 1 -25.96 27.64 -28.93
C MET A 1 -25.46 26.81 -30.09
N SER A 2 -24.14 26.69 -30.31
CA SER A 2 -23.64 25.82 -31.38
C SER A 2 -23.93 24.35 -31.01
N MET A 3 -24.08 23.47 -32.00
CA MET A 3 -24.28 22.03 -31.78
C MET A 3 -23.23 21.45 -30.80
N THR A 4 -21.99 21.93 -30.89
CA THR A 4 -20.86 21.53 -30.03
C THR A 4 -21.04 21.91 -28.57
N THR A 5 -21.63 23.09 -28.27
CA THR A 5 -21.87 23.51 -26.87
C THR A 5 -22.93 22.63 -26.20
N ALA A 6 -24.01 22.29 -26.90
CA ALA A 6 -25.06 21.42 -26.36
C ALA A 6 -24.52 20.00 -26.10
N GLN A 7 -23.72 19.47 -27.04
CA GLN A 7 -23.10 18.15 -26.90
C GLN A 7 -22.15 18.07 -25.69
N THR A 8 -21.25 19.05 -25.53
CA THR A 8 -20.29 19.04 -24.41
C THR A 8 -20.97 19.20 -23.04
N GLU A 9 -22.11 19.90 -22.97
CA GLU A 9 -22.94 19.97 -21.76
C GLU A 9 -23.62 18.65 -21.40
N GLU A 10 -24.14 17.95 -22.40
CA GLU A 10 -24.70 16.62 -22.21
C GLU A 10 -23.62 15.63 -21.75
N ASP A 11 -22.45 15.66 -22.38
CA ASP A 11 -21.34 14.76 -22.08
C ASP A 11 -20.78 15.01 -20.67
N PHE A 12 -20.66 16.27 -20.25
CA PHE A 12 -20.32 16.61 -18.87
C PHE A 12 -21.37 16.06 -17.89
N SER A 13 -22.66 16.26 -18.20
CA SER A 13 -23.75 15.81 -17.33
C SER A 13 -23.76 14.28 -17.20
N LYS A 14 -23.51 13.55 -18.29
CA LYS A 14 -23.32 12.08 -18.27
C LYS A 14 -22.14 11.68 -17.39
N ALA A 15 -20.97 12.32 -17.56
CA ALA A 15 -19.77 12.03 -16.78
C ALA A 15 -19.99 12.32 -15.29
N HIS A 16 -20.59 13.46 -14.96
CA HIS A 16 -20.90 13.84 -13.59
C HIS A 16 -21.92 12.89 -12.93
N ASN A 17 -22.95 12.47 -13.66
CA ASN A 17 -23.91 11.48 -13.18
C ASN A 17 -23.25 10.12 -12.91
N LYS A 18 -22.29 9.70 -13.74
CA LYS A 18 -21.51 8.47 -13.49
C LYS A 18 -20.76 8.55 -12.15
N ALA A 19 -20.14 9.69 -11.84
CA ALA A 19 -19.48 9.90 -10.55
C ALA A 19 -20.48 9.81 -9.39
N PHE A 20 -21.63 10.47 -9.51
CA PHE A 20 -22.68 10.46 -8.49
C PHE A 20 -23.22 9.05 -8.21
N PHE A 21 -23.55 8.28 -9.26
CA PHE A 21 -23.99 6.89 -9.09
C PHE A 21 -22.91 6.01 -8.45
N ASN A 22 -21.65 6.21 -8.81
CA ASN A 22 -20.53 5.49 -8.22
C ASN A 22 -20.38 5.82 -6.71
N GLU A 23 -20.59 7.08 -6.30
CA GLU A 23 -20.62 7.45 -4.88
C GLU A 23 -21.76 6.77 -4.12
N ILE A 24 -22.96 6.71 -4.71
CA ILE A 24 -24.11 6.00 -4.10
C ILE A 24 -23.81 4.50 -3.95
N GLN A 25 -23.24 3.86 -4.98
CA GLN A 25 -22.84 2.45 -4.94
C GLN A 25 -21.86 2.16 -3.80
N HIS A 26 -21.03 3.14 -3.44
CA HIS A 26 -20.02 3.05 -2.40
C HIS A 26 -20.40 3.76 -1.09
N PHE A 27 -21.69 3.99 -0.83
CA PHE A 27 -22.15 4.70 0.37
C PHE A 27 -21.62 4.12 1.70
N LEU A 28 -21.53 2.78 1.81
CA LEU A 28 -21.00 2.11 3.00
C LEU A 28 -19.46 2.09 3.09
N SER A 29 -18.76 2.41 1.99
CA SER A 29 -17.30 2.45 1.93
C SER A 29 -16.82 3.56 0.98
N PRO A 30 -17.04 4.84 1.34
CA PRO A 30 -16.76 5.97 0.44
C PRO A 30 -15.28 6.07 0.02
N GLU A 31 -14.38 5.51 0.83
CA GLU A 31 -12.95 5.44 0.50
C GLU A 31 -12.66 4.62 -0.76
N GLU A 32 -13.58 3.73 -1.17
CA GLU A 32 -13.42 2.89 -2.36
C GLU A 32 -13.81 3.62 -3.66
N ALA A 33 -14.66 4.64 -3.58
CA ALA A 33 -15.01 5.52 -4.70
C ALA A 33 -14.02 6.68 -4.88
N ARG A 34 -13.03 6.83 -3.99
CA ARG A 34 -12.05 7.92 -4.06
C ARG A 34 -10.92 7.58 -5.01
N LEU A 35 -10.50 8.56 -5.82
CA LEU A 35 -9.33 8.44 -6.68
C LEU A 35 -8.06 8.23 -5.86
N LEU A 36 -7.14 7.40 -6.36
CA LEU A 36 -5.88 7.15 -5.65
C LEU A 36 -5.02 8.42 -5.57
N SER A 37 -4.49 8.68 -4.38
CA SER A 37 -3.48 9.70 -4.14
C SER A 37 -2.11 9.11 -4.42
N LEU A 38 -1.29 9.82 -5.21
CA LEU A 38 0.11 9.44 -5.42
C LEU A 38 0.86 9.33 -4.08
N ASN A 39 0.62 10.27 -3.16
CA ASN A 39 1.31 10.32 -1.88
C ASN A 39 0.98 9.09 -1.01
N ASP A 40 -0.27 8.63 -1.02
CA ASP A 40 -0.69 7.46 -0.25
C ASP A 40 0.04 6.20 -0.75
N VAL A 41 0.11 6.04 -2.08
CA VAL A 41 0.81 4.89 -2.69
C VAL A 41 2.34 5.02 -2.54
N LYS A 42 2.89 6.23 -2.67
CA LYS A 42 4.33 6.52 -2.47
C LYS A 42 4.77 6.19 -1.04
N GLN A 43 3.94 6.43 -0.03
CA GLN A 43 4.26 6.07 1.36
C GLN A 43 4.27 4.56 1.61
N LEU A 44 3.42 3.80 0.90
CA LEU A 44 3.38 2.34 0.99
C LEU A 44 4.60 1.70 0.29
N ILE A 45 4.89 2.15 -0.94
CA ILE A 45 5.94 1.53 -1.77
C ILE A 45 7.32 2.06 -1.42
N LYS A 46 7.46 3.36 -1.07
CA LYS A 46 8.73 4.05 -0.80
C LYS A 46 9.72 3.89 -1.97
N PRO A 47 9.48 4.55 -3.12
CA PRO A 47 10.35 4.47 -4.29
C PRO A 47 11.75 5.01 -3.98
N LYS A 48 12.77 4.46 -4.64
CA LYS A 48 14.18 4.79 -4.35
C LYS A 48 14.68 6.03 -5.10
N ASN A 49 14.33 6.13 -6.38
CA ASN A 49 14.80 7.19 -7.28
C ASN A 49 13.64 7.73 -8.12
N GLU A 50 13.81 8.95 -8.64
CA GLU A 50 12.93 9.55 -9.65
C GLU A 50 13.74 9.72 -10.95
N THR A 51 13.16 9.36 -12.08
CA THR A 51 13.83 9.45 -13.40
C THR A 51 12.87 10.01 -14.44
N TYR A 52 13.29 11.04 -15.17
CA TYR A 52 12.52 11.55 -16.30
C TYR A 52 12.64 10.57 -17.47
N ILE A 53 11.50 10.05 -17.92
CA ILE A 53 11.42 9.07 -19.00
C ILE A 53 11.18 9.74 -20.36
N GLY A 54 10.59 10.94 -20.37
CA GLY A 54 10.25 11.65 -21.60
C GLY A 54 8.80 11.49 -22.03
N MET A 55 8.53 11.79 -23.30
CA MET A 55 7.20 11.64 -23.89
C MET A 55 6.93 10.16 -24.17
N GLN A 56 5.78 9.66 -23.71
CA GLN A 56 5.27 8.33 -24.02
C GLN A 56 3.76 8.36 -24.29
N THR A 57 3.32 7.50 -25.20
CA THR A 57 1.91 7.16 -25.36
C THR A 57 1.57 6.06 -24.36
N ILE A 58 0.70 6.35 -23.39
CA ILE A 58 0.39 5.45 -22.28
C ILE A 58 -1.06 4.96 -22.33
N ALA A 59 -1.31 3.75 -21.84
CA ALA A 59 -2.66 3.23 -21.73
C ALA A 59 -3.45 4.03 -20.68
N VAL A 60 -4.59 4.59 -21.09
CA VAL A 60 -5.51 5.34 -20.20
C VAL A 60 -5.98 4.45 -19.05
N ASP A 61 -6.13 3.14 -19.28
CA ASP A 61 -6.46 2.16 -18.25
C ASP A 61 -5.47 2.13 -17.08
N LYS A 62 -4.18 2.40 -17.32
CA LYS A 62 -3.15 2.44 -16.27
C LYS A 62 -3.09 3.78 -15.53
N VAL A 63 -3.86 4.79 -15.94
CA VAL A 63 -4.00 6.05 -15.19
C VAL A 63 -5.04 5.85 -14.09
N VAL A 64 -4.57 5.76 -12.84
CA VAL A 64 -5.37 5.29 -11.69
C VAL A 64 -5.49 6.30 -10.56
N GLY A 65 -4.72 7.40 -10.62
CA GLY A 65 -4.63 8.33 -9.51
C GLY A 65 -4.17 9.73 -9.90
N SER A 66 -4.15 10.62 -8.92
CA SER A 66 -3.69 12.00 -9.09
C SER A 66 -2.72 12.36 -7.97
N GLU A 67 -1.77 13.23 -8.26
CA GLU A 67 -0.89 13.82 -7.24
C GLU A 67 -1.67 14.79 -6.34
N GLY A 68 -2.58 15.59 -6.91
CA GLY A 68 -3.23 16.68 -6.18
C GLY A 68 -4.74 16.78 -6.31
N ARG A 69 -5.36 16.22 -7.35
CA ARG A 69 -6.79 16.42 -7.65
C ARG A 69 -7.67 15.20 -7.36
N TYR A 70 -7.22 14.33 -6.47
CA TYR A 70 -7.93 13.09 -6.13
C TYR A 70 -9.26 13.28 -5.37
N ASN A 71 -9.58 14.50 -4.93
CA ASN A 71 -10.89 14.82 -4.33
C ASN A 71 -11.89 15.37 -5.36
N ASP A 72 -11.42 15.84 -6.52
CA ASP A 72 -12.25 16.45 -7.57
C ASP A 72 -12.90 15.40 -8.48
N PHE A 73 -12.33 14.20 -8.50
CA PHE A 73 -12.74 13.10 -9.35
C PHE A 73 -12.96 11.83 -8.53
N ASP A 74 -13.81 10.94 -9.01
CA ASP A 74 -13.99 9.61 -8.43
C ASP A 74 -12.86 8.65 -8.85
N ASN A 75 -12.89 7.40 -8.34
CA ASN A 75 -11.93 6.34 -8.68
C ASN A 75 -11.92 5.93 -10.16
N ARG A 76 -12.83 6.48 -10.99
CA ARG A 76 -12.89 6.28 -12.44
C ARG A 76 -12.55 7.55 -13.23
N PHE A 77 -12.05 8.60 -12.56
CA PHE A 77 -11.75 9.92 -13.11
C PHE A 77 -12.98 10.73 -13.57
N PHE A 78 -14.19 10.40 -13.14
CA PHE A 78 -15.37 11.21 -13.45
C PHE A 78 -15.51 12.40 -12.50
N PRO A 79 -15.91 13.59 -13.00
CA PRO A 79 -15.94 14.82 -12.22
C PRO A 79 -17.02 14.79 -11.15
N LYS A 80 -16.64 15.01 -9.89
CA LYS A 80 -17.55 15.03 -8.74
C LYS A 80 -18.25 16.37 -8.54
N ASN A 81 -17.67 17.45 -9.02
CA ASN A 81 -18.13 18.80 -8.73
C ASN A 81 -18.50 19.56 -10.00
N THR A 82 -19.59 20.33 -9.94
CA THR A 82 -20.08 21.14 -11.07
C THR A 82 -19.16 22.30 -11.45
N HIS A 83 -18.33 22.80 -10.53
CA HIS A 83 -17.36 23.86 -10.85
C HIS A 83 -16.30 23.41 -11.88
N LEU A 84 -16.15 22.09 -12.11
CA LEU A 84 -15.27 21.53 -13.12
C LEU A 84 -15.84 21.65 -14.54
N ARG A 85 -17.14 21.94 -14.68
CA ARG A 85 -17.91 21.91 -15.93
C ARG A 85 -17.23 22.69 -17.04
N ASN A 86 -17.00 23.98 -16.83
CA ASN A 86 -16.49 24.86 -17.89
C ASN A 86 -15.18 24.31 -18.47
N ARG A 87 -14.18 24.04 -17.62
CA ARG A 87 -12.88 23.53 -18.08
C ARG A 87 -12.98 22.14 -18.70
N TRP A 88 -13.87 21.28 -18.20
CA TRP A 88 -14.10 19.95 -18.75
C TRP A 88 -14.72 20.03 -20.16
N GLN A 89 -15.75 20.87 -20.34
CA GLN A 89 -16.41 21.10 -21.63
C GLN A 89 -15.45 21.65 -22.69
N HIS A 90 -14.57 22.59 -22.32
CA HIS A 90 -13.57 23.11 -23.28
C HIS A 90 -12.59 22.03 -23.74
N VAL A 91 -12.22 21.10 -22.86
CA VAL A 91 -11.35 19.97 -23.22
C VAL A 91 -12.09 18.99 -24.13
N ASP A 92 -13.36 18.72 -23.83
CA ASP A 92 -14.19 17.84 -24.64
C ASP A 92 -14.51 18.45 -26.02
N GLU A 93 -14.77 19.75 -26.09
CA GLU A 93 -14.91 20.51 -27.33
C GLU A 93 -13.65 20.39 -28.20
N ALA A 94 -12.46 20.58 -27.61
CA ALA A 94 -11.21 20.40 -28.31
C ALA A 94 -11.04 18.97 -28.84
N ALA A 95 -11.46 17.96 -28.07
CA ALA A 95 -11.44 16.56 -28.50
C ALA A 95 -12.43 16.28 -29.65
N ILE A 96 -13.64 16.86 -29.61
CA ILE A 96 -14.62 16.76 -30.71
C ILE A 96 -14.06 17.38 -31.99
N ASN A 97 -13.42 18.55 -31.86
CA ASN A 97 -12.84 19.27 -32.99
C ASN A 97 -11.48 18.72 -33.44
N SER A 98 -11.03 17.58 -32.89
CA SER A 98 -9.72 16.96 -33.19
C SER A 98 -8.53 17.92 -33.03
N VAL A 99 -8.65 18.86 -32.09
CA VAL A 99 -7.56 19.78 -31.74
C VAL A 99 -6.50 19.00 -30.96
N VAL A 100 -5.25 19.09 -31.42
CA VAL A 100 -4.12 18.50 -30.70
C VAL A 100 -3.94 19.24 -29.37
N LEU A 101 -4.20 18.52 -28.27
CA LEU A 101 -4.00 19.04 -26.93
C LEU A 101 -2.57 18.73 -26.45
N PRO A 102 -1.99 19.58 -25.57
CA PRO A 102 -0.71 19.26 -24.96
C PRO A 102 -0.78 17.94 -24.17
N PRO A 103 0.32 17.16 -24.12
CA PRO A 103 0.36 15.91 -23.38
C PRO A 103 0.01 16.12 -21.89
N ILE A 104 -0.46 15.06 -21.24
CA ILE A 104 -0.61 15.06 -19.77
C ILE A 104 0.77 14.93 -19.12
N LYS A 105 0.89 15.31 -17.84
CA LYS A 105 2.12 15.05 -17.07
C LYS A 105 1.79 14.05 -15.98
N VAL A 106 2.55 12.97 -15.91
CA VAL A 106 2.28 11.87 -14.97
C VAL A 106 3.54 11.43 -14.24
N TYR A 107 3.34 10.96 -13.02
CA TYR A 107 4.29 10.07 -12.36
C TYR A 107 3.91 8.63 -12.68
N GLU A 108 4.87 7.81 -13.06
CA GLU A 108 4.75 6.35 -13.10
C GLU A 108 5.26 5.79 -11.78
N LEU A 109 4.50 4.90 -11.16
CA LEU A 109 4.89 4.19 -9.94
C LEU A 109 4.31 2.78 -9.99
N ALA A 110 5.20 1.78 -9.95
CA ALA A 110 4.85 0.36 -9.93
C ALA A 110 3.97 -0.09 -11.11
N GLY A 111 4.22 0.44 -12.30
CA GLY A 111 3.49 0.14 -13.53
C GLY A 111 2.16 0.90 -13.69
N LEU A 112 1.87 1.85 -12.80
CA LEU A 112 0.64 2.65 -12.78
C LEU A 112 0.97 4.14 -12.91
N TYR A 113 0.04 4.92 -13.44
CA TYR A 113 0.23 6.36 -13.68
C TYR A 113 -0.65 7.23 -12.77
N PHE A 114 -0.03 8.29 -12.25
CA PHE A 114 -0.65 9.30 -11.39
C PHE A 114 -0.51 10.68 -12.03
N VAL A 115 -1.63 11.35 -12.23
CA VAL A 115 -1.68 12.62 -12.96
C VAL A 115 -1.14 13.76 -12.09
N ARG A 116 -0.06 14.41 -12.56
CA ARG A 116 0.41 15.70 -12.05
C ARG A 116 -0.34 16.85 -12.73
N ASP A 117 -0.42 16.83 -14.06
CA ASP A 117 -1.17 17.80 -14.86
C ASP A 117 -2.03 17.12 -15.93
N GLY A 118 -3.20 17.70 -16.21
CA GLY A 118 -4.11 17.19 -17.25
C GLY A 118 -5.25 16.31 -16.75
N ASN A 119 -5.65 16.42 -15.47
CA ASN A 119 -6.75 15.60 -14.89
C ASN A 119 -8.06 15.68 -15.70
N HIS A 120 -8.43 16.86 -16.23
CA HIS A 120 -9.60 16.98 -17.11
C HIS A 120 -9.44 16.23 -18.44
N ARG A 121 -8.24 16.24 -19.03
CA ARG A 121 -7.94 15.48 -20.26
C ARG A 121 -8.07 13.98 -20.04
N VAL A 122 -7.58 13.49 -18.90
CA VAL A 122 -7.77 12.07 -18.51
C VAL A 122 -9.25 11.75 -18.29
N SER A 123 -9.99 12.64 -17.63
CA SER A 123 -11.44 12.49 -17.41
C SER A 123 -12.21 12.39 -18.73
N VAL A 124 -11.94 13.30 -19.68
CA VAL A 124 -12.54 13.29 -21.01
C VAL A 124 -12.14 12.03 -21.79
N ALA A 125 -10.86 11.66 -21.78
CA ALA A 125 -10.37 10.43 -22.42
C ALA A 125 -11.10 9.18 -21.88
N LYS A 126 -11.28 9.07 -20.56
CA LYS A 126 -12.07 8.00 -19.92
C LYS A 126 -13.54 8.04 -20.32
N ALA A 127 -14.15 9.22 -20.38
CA ALA A 127 -15.55 9.38 -20.76
C ALA A 127 -15.82 8.97 -22.22
N ARG A 128 -14.86 9.24 -23.11
CA ARG A 128 -14.92 8.93 -24.54
C ARG A 128 -14.43 7.52 -24.89
N GLY A 129 -13.91 6.76 -23.91
CA GLY A 129 -13.38 5.41 -24.14
C GLY A 129 -12.05 5.39 -24.89
N THR A 130 -11.28 6.47 -24.84
CA THR A 130 -9.94 6.54 -25.44
C THR A 130 -9.01 5.52 -24.77
N GLU A 131 -8.33 4.69 -25.57
CA GLU A 131 -7.44 3.64 -25.06
C GLU A 131 -6.06 4.17 -24.64
N PHE A 132 -5.51 5.12 -25.40
CA PHE A 132 -4.16 5.64 -25.22
C PHE A 132 -4.13 7.17 -25.20
N ILE A 133 -3.23 7.75 -24.42
CA ILE A 133 -3.04 9.20 -24.30
C ILE A 133 -1.55 9.54 -24.21
N ASP A 134 -1.15 10.64 -24.84
CA ASP A 134 0.22 11.13 -24.79
C ASP A 134 0.54 11.80 -23.46
N ALA A 135 1.69 11.45 -22.88
CA ALA A 135 2.10 11.87 -21.56
C ALA A 135 3.60 12.13 -21.46
N GLU A 136 3.99 13.19 -20.75
CA GLU A 136 5.33 13.31 -20.18
C GLU A 136 5.41 12.51 -18.88
N VAL A 137 6.33 11.55 -18.83
CA VAL A 137 6.43 10.56 -17.74
C VAL A 137 7.67 10.80 -16.88
N VAL A 138 7.47 10.83 -15.56
CA VAL A 138 8.52 10.70 -14.55
C VAL A 138 8.33 9.38 -13.81
N SER A 139 9.26 8.44 -13.93
CA SER A 139 9.20 7.16 -13.22
C SER A 139 9.73 7.29 -11.79
N LEU A 140 8.96 6.76 -10.85
CA LEU A 140 9.31 6.53 -9.46
C LEU A 140 9.68 5.05 -9.31
N GLN A 141 10.97 4.76 -9.24
CA GLN A 141 11.47 3.38 -9.30
C GLN A 141 10.94 2.53 -8.14
N SER A 142 10.32 1.41 -8.47
CA SER A 142 9.72 0.44 -7.56
C SER A 142 10.13 -0.98 -7.93
N GLU A 143 10.39 -1.82 -6.93
CA GLU A 143 10.65 -3.26 -7.11
C GLU A 143 9.35 -4.05 -7.35
N VAL A 144 8.21 -3.47 -6.93
CA VAL A 144 6.89 -4.05 -7.11
C VAL A 144 6.27 -3.51 -8.40
N VAL A 145 5.64 -4.40 -9.16
CA VAL A 145 4.72 -4.06 -10.25
C VAL A 145 3.30 -4.41 -9.81
N LEU A 146 2.41 -3.42 -9.86
CA LEU A 146 1.01 -3.57 -9.46
C LEU A 146 0.13 -3.79 -10.69
N LYS A 147 -0.89 -4.63 -10.53
CA LYS A 147 -2.03 -4.67 -11.44
C LYS A 147 -2.94 -3.48 -11.13
N ARG A 148 -3.74 -3.05 -12.12
CA ARG A 148 -4.71 -1.96 -11.94
C ARG A 148 -5.58 -2.22 -10.69
N PRO A 149 -5.46 -1.40 -9.64
CA PRO A 149 -6.20 -1.58 -8.41
C PRO A 149 -7.59 -0.94 -8.51
N ASN A 150 -8.54 -1.46 -7.73
CA ASN A 150 -9.86 -0.85 -7.60
C ASN A 150 -9.87 0.31 -6.59
N ASN A 151 -9.05 0.21 -5.54
CA ASN A 151 -8.94 1.18 -4.45
C ASN A 151 -7.63 0.96 -3.66
N LEU A 152 -7.40 1.79 -2.63
CA LEU A 152 -6.17 1.73 -1.83
C LEU A 152 -6.03 0.41 -1.05
N LYS A 153 -7.13 -0.22 -0.61
CA LYS A 153 -7.08 -1.52 0.09
C LYS A 153 -6.54 -2.61 -0.84
N ASP A 154 -6.88 -2.55 -2.12
CA ASP A 154 -6.36 -3.49 -3.11
C ASP A 154 -4.87 -3.27 -3.39
N VAL A 155 -4.41 -2.01 -3.45
CA VAL A 155 -2.97 -1.69 -3.50
C VAL A 155 -2.23 -2.32 -2.32
N ILE A 156 -2.72 -2.12 -1.09
CA ILE A 156 -2.14 -2.69 0.13
C ILE A 156 -2.08 -4.22 0.05
N ARG A 157 -3.16 -4.87 -0.38
CA ARG A 157 -3.21 -6.33 -0.54
C ARG A 157 -2.18 -6.83 -1.54
N GLN A 158 -2.06 -6.19 -2.70
CA GLN A 158 -1.09 -6.58 -3.72
C GLN A 158 0.35 -6.44 -3.22
N ILE A 159 0.66 -5.38 -2.47
CA ILE A 159 1.98 -5.18 -1.85
C ILE A 159 2.26 -6.28 -0.81
N ILE A 160 1.32 -6.56 0.11
CA ILE A 160 1.49 -7.63 1.12
C ILE A 160 1.73 -9.00 0.44
N ASN A 161 1.01 -9.30 -0.65
CA ASN A 161 1.20 -10.54 -1.41
C ASN A 161 2.55 -10.60 -2.11
N TYR A 162 3.08 -9.47 -2.58
CA TYR A 162 4.45 -9.39 -3.08
C TYR A 162 5.45 -9.67 -1.96
N GLU A 163 5.34 -8.96 -0.83
CA GLU A 163 6.23 -9.11 0.32
C GLU A 163 6.26 -10.54 0.86
N LYS A 164 5.08 -11.20 0.96
CA LYS A 164 4.97 -12.61 1.34
C LYS A 164 5.78 -13.49 0.41
N ARG A 165 5.57 -13.36 -0.90
CA ARG A 165 6.27 -14.19 -1.90
C ARG A 165 7.78 -13.97 -1.84
N SER A 166 8.23 -12.73 -1.77
CA SER A 166 9.66 -12.40 -1.65
C SER A 166 10.25 -13.00 -0.38
N PHE A 167 9.59 -12.82 0.77
CA PHE A 167 10.07 -13.38 2.04
C PHE A 167 10.21 -14.90 1.97
N TYR A 168 9.19 -15.62 1.52
CA TYR A 168 9.25 -17.09 1.44
C TYR A 168 10.30 -17.56 0.44
N ALA A 169 10.41 -16.91 -0.72
CA ALA A 169 11.41 -17.27 -1.74
C ALA A 169 12.85 -17.04 -1.25
N GLU A 170 13.10 -15.94 -0.53
CA GLU A 170 14.44 -15.58 -0.06
C GLU A 170 14.88 -16.35 1.19
N THR A 171 13.94 -16.79 2.02
CA THR A 171 14.24 -17.42 3.31
C THR A 171 14.02 -18.91 3.34
N GLY A 172 13.22 -19.48 2.42
CA GLY A 172 12.75 -20.86 2.53
C GLY A 172 11.83 -21.10 3.74
N PHE A 173 11.29 -20.05 4.37
CA PHE A 173 10.61 -20.12 5.66
C PHE A 173 9.52 -21.21 5.72
N GLY A 174 8.70 -21.31 4.68
CA GLY A 174 7.62 -22.30 4.61
C GLY A 174 8.14 -23.74 4.63
N ASP A 175 9.21 -24.02 3.88
CA ASP A 175 9.82 -25.35 3.80
C ASP A 175 10.55 -25.72 5.10
N ILE A 176 11.27 -24.75 5.70
CA ILE A 176 12.05 -24.96 6.92
C ILE A 176 11.15 -25.22 8.13
N THR A 177 10.00 -24.56 8.20
CA THR A 177 9.13 -24.57 9.39
C THR A 177 7.84 -25.39 9.23
N ASP A 178 7.54 -25.86 8.01
CA ASP A 178 6.24 -26.39 7.60
C ASP A 178 5.05 -25.44 7.95
N TYR A 179 5.31 -24.13 7.96
CA TYR A 179 4.34 -23.10 8.34
C TYR A 179 4.12 -22.06 7.24
N TRP A 180 3.04 -22.24 6.46
CA TRP A 180 2.71 -21.41 5.29
C TRP A 180 1.69 -20.28 5.57
N CYS A 181 1.18 -20.21 6.80
CA CYS A 181 0.14 -19.26 7.21
C CYS A 181 0.68 -18.09 8.04
N LEU A 182 1.96 -17.73 7.85
CA LEU A 182 2.49 -16.46 8.31
C LEU A 182 1.91 -15.34 7.43
N ASP A 183 0.77 -14.80 7.86
CA ASP A 183 0.01 -13.77 7.15
C ASP A 183 0.01 -12.44 7.90
N PHE A 184 -0.16 -11.32 7.19
CA PHE A 184 -0.24 -9.98 7.76
C PHE A 184 -1.33 -9.14 7.10
N SER A 185 -1.80 -8.12 7.83
CA SER A 185 -2.78 -7.14 7.32
C SER A 185 -2.16 -5.78 6.97
N THR A 186 -0.85 -5.60 7.20
CA THR A 186 -0.12 -4.36 6.94
C THR A 186 1.13 -4.61 6.09
N THR A 187 1.47 -3.66 5.22
CA THR A 187 2.72 -3.66 4.43
C THR A 187 3.95 -3.49 5.32
N GLY A 188 5.09 -4.03 4.89
CA GLY A 188 6.38 -3.97 5.57
C GLY A 188 6.52 -4.92 6.76
N SER A 189 5.50 -5.73 7.07
CA SER A 189 5.54 -6.65 8.21
C SER A 189 6.52 -7.79 8.01
N TYR A 190 6.74 -8.26 6.77
CA TYR A 190 7.72 -9.31 6.50
C TYR A 190 9.17 -8.85 6.75
N ASP A 191 9.48 -7.58 6.51
CA ASP A 191 10.79 -7.01 6.88
C ASP A 191 11.00 -7.00 8.39
N VAL A 192 9.93 -6.72 9.16
CA VAL A 192 9.98 -6.81 10.63
C VAL A 192 10.32 -8.22 11.06
N ILE A 193 9.63 -9.23 10.51
CA ILE A 193 9.89 -10.63 10.84
C ILE A 193 11.31 -11.04 10.48
N TYR A 194 11.76 -10.68 9.28
CA TYR A 194 13.14 -10.96 8.89
C TYR A 194 14.15 -10.33 9.85
N ASN A 195 13.92 -9.09 10.28
CA ASN A 195 14.75 -8.45 11.30
C ASN A 195 14.69 -9.16 12.65
N HIS A 196 13.54 -9.65 13.08
CA HIS A 196 13.44 -10.43 14.32
C HIS A 196 14.27 -11.73 14.21
N ILE A 197 14.23 -12.40 13.06
CA ILE A 197 15.05 -13.60 12.80
C ILE A 197 16.53 -13.26 12.81
N LEU A 198 16.96 -12.16 12.16
CA LEU A 198 18.36 -11.72 12.17
C LEU A 198 18.84 -11.35 13.58
N THR A 199 18.02 -10.63 14.34
CA THR A 199 18.32 -10.30 15.74
C THR A 199 18.44 -11.56 16.59
N HIS A 200 17.53 -12.54 16.40
CA HIS A 200 17.61 -13.84 17.08
C HIS A 200 18.89 -14.59 16.71
N LYS A 201 19.22 -14.65 15.42
CA LYS A 201 20.48 -15.22 14.91
C LYS A 201 21.70 -14.58 15.58
N TYR A 202 21.71 -13.25 15.72
CA TYR A 202 22.80 -12.55 16.39
C TYR A 202 22.98 -13.02 17.84
N TYR A 203 21.89 -13.11 18.61
CA TYR A 203 21.96 -13.58 20.00
C TYR A 203 22.36 -15.05 20.12
N LEU A 204 21.91 -15.92 19.21
CA LEU A 204 22.34 -17.33 19.16
C LEU A 204 23.84 -17.50 18.93
N ASN A 205 24.49 -16.52 18.28
CA ASN A 205 25.92 -16.56 17.96
C ASN A 205 26.82 -16.01 19.08
N LEU A 206 26.30 -15.26 20.06
CA LEU A 206 27.13 -14.56 21.07
C LEU A 206 28.10 -15.44 21.86
N HIS A 207 27.81 -16.74 21.98
CA HIS A 207 28.61 -17.69 22.74
C HIS A 207 29.07 -18.90 21.90
N LYS A 208 29.00 -18.80 20.56
CA LYS A 208 29.42 -19.86 19.64
C LYS A 208 30.66 -19.43 18.86
N THR A 209 31.53 -20.39 18.59
CA THR A 209 32.74 -20.19 17.77
C THR A 209 32.43 -20.28 16.27
N GLU A 210 31.38 -21.00 15.90
CA GLU A 210 30.92 -21.15 14.52
C GLU A 210 29.60 -20.41 14.30
N GLU A 211 29.46 -19.80 13.13
CA GLU A 211 28.27 -19.04 12.77
C GLU A 211 27.08 -19.96 12.54
N VAL A 212 26.00 -19.76 13.30
CA VAL A 212 24.70 -20.41 13.10
C VAL A 212 24.17 -20.06 11.72
N SER A 213 23.73 -21.07 10.97
CA SER A 213 23.15 -20.89 9.64
C SER A 213 21.83 -20.10 9.67
N MET A 214 21.39 -19.60 8.52
CA MET A 214 20.09 -18.92 8.45
C MET A 214 18.93 -19.89 8.72
N GLU A 215 19.04 -21.13 8.27
CA GLU A 215 18.03 -22.18 8.48
C GLU A 215 17.86 -22.54 9.96
N GLU A 216 18.96 -22.75 10.68
CA GLU A 216 18.93 -22.99 12.12
C GLU A 216 18.37 -21.79 12.88
N ALA A 217 18.70 -20.56 12.44
CA ALA A 217 18.17 -19.36 13.06
C ALA A 217 16.66 -19.20 12.85
N ILE A 218 16.16 -19.51 11.64
CA ILE A 218 14.72 -19.52 11.32
C ILE A 218 14.00 -20.55 12.19
N THR A 219 14.51 -21.79 12.22
CA THR A 219 13.93 -22.89 13.01
C THR A 219 13.87 -22.51 14.48
N SER A 220 15.01 -22.09 15.04
CA SER A 220 15.09 -21.70 16.44
C SER A 220 14.17 -20.51 16.77
N TRP A 221 14.16 -19.46 15.94
CA TRP A 221 13.27 -18.31 16.16
C TRP A 221 11.79 -18.71 16.10
N PHE A 222 11.43 -19.55 15.14
CA PHE A 222 10.06 -20.01 14.98
C PHE A 222 9.59 -20.81 16.19
N GLU A 223 10.37 -21.80 16.62
CA GLU A 223 10.01 -22.71 17.72
C GLU A 223 10.08 -22.05 19.09
N SER A 224 11.06 -21.18 19.33
CA SER A 224 11.30 -20.60 20.65
C SER A 224 10.64 -19.24 20.88
N VAL A 225 10.31 -18.51 19.81
CA VAL A 225 9.78 -17.13 19.90
C VAL A 225 8.41 -17.01 19.26
N TYR A 226 8.30 -17.26 17.95
CA TYR A 226 7.06 -16.97 17.22
C TYR A 226 5.92 -17.91 17.59
N TYR A 227 6.14 -19.22 17.44
CA TYR A 227 5.09 -20.23 17.61
C TYR A 227 4.50 -20.27 19.03
N PRO A 228 5.30 -20.24 20.12
CA PRO A 228 4.75 -20.20 21.48
C PRO A 228 3.87 -18.97 21.74
N LEU A 229 4.27 -17.81 21.21
CA LEU A 229 3.50 -16.58 21.35
C LEU A 229 2.23 -16.61 20.49
N ALA A 230 2.31 -17.12 19.26
CA ALA A 230 1.16 -17.30 18.38
C ALA A 230 0.10 -18.22 19.02
N VAL A 231 0.53 -19.35 19.59
CA VAL A 231 -0.34 -20.28 20.33
C VAL A 231 -0.97 -19.59 21.55
N THR A 232 -0.20 -18.78 22.29
CA THR A 232 -0.72 -18.03 23.43
C THR A 232 -1.78 -17.01 23.03
N ILE A 233 -1.56 -16.26 21.94
CA ILE A 233 -2.52 -15.31 21.37
C ILE A 233 -3.85 -16.01 21.03
N GLN A 234 -3.77 -17.19 20.41
CA GLN A 234 -4.94 -17.98 20.05
C GLN A 234 -5.66 -18.55 21.28
N LYS A 235 -4.93 -19.19 22.20
CA LYS A 235 -5.48 -19.78 23.44
C LYS A 235 -6.20 -18.74 24.31
N LYS A 236 -5.63 -17.55 24.45
CA LYS A 236 -6.25 -16.42 25.19
C LYS A 236 -7.39 -15.74 24.42
N LYS A 237 -7.75 -16.22 23.22
CA LYS A 237 -8.81 -15.69 22.34
C LYS A 237 -8.68 -14.18 22.09
N LEU A 238 -7.44 -13.66 22.05
CA LEU A 238 -7.17 -12.23 21.86
C LEU A 238 -7.76 -11.71 20.54
N MET A 239 -7.79 -12.57 19.52
CA MET A 239 -8.33 -12.26 18.19
C MET A 239 -9.79 -11.77 18.19
N LYS A 240 -10.58 -12.04 19.24
CA LYS A 240 -11.97 -11.56 19.35
C LYS A 240 -12.10 -10.03 19.26
N HIS A 241 -11.08 -9.31 19.71
CA HIS A 241 -11.04 -7.84 19.69
C HIS A 241 -10.40 -7.26 18.42
N PHE A 242 -9.81 -8.11 17.57
CA PHE A 242 -9.00 -7.71 16.41
C PHE A 242 -9.49 -8.35 15.11
N LYS A 243 -10.74 -8.05 14.74
CA LYS A 243 -11.44 -8.71 13.62
C LYS A 243 -10.82 -8.52 12.23
N LYS A 244 -9.90 -7.56 12.05
CA LYS A 244 -9.26 -7.25 10.77
C LYS A 244 -7.76 -7.56 10.74
N GLN A 245 -7.24 -8.17 11.81
CA GLN A 245 -5.82 -8.46 11.97
C GLN A 245 -5.59 -9.97 11.98
N THR A 246 -4.35 -10.35 11.76
CA THR A 246 -3.84 -11.72 11.86
C THR A 246 -3.19 -11.96 13.23
N VAL A 247 -2.91 -13.23 13.53
CA VAL A 247 -2.11 -13.60 14.72
C VAL A 247 -0.70 -12.99 14.63
N SER A 248 -0.11 -12.97 13.43
CA SER A 248 1.22 -12.42 13.18
C SER A 248 1.26 -10.90 13.39
N ASP A 249 0.20 -10.17 13.05
CA ASP A 249 0.10 -8.73 13.35
C ASP A 249 0.18 -8.49 14.87
N LEU A 250 -0.57 -9.27 15.65
CA LEU A 250 -0.54 -9.18 17.11
C LEU A 250 0.82 -9.56 17.68
N TYR A 251 1.48 -10.58 17.12
CA TYR A 251 2.84 -10.95 17.48
C TYR A 251 3.78 -9.74 17.34
N VAL A 252 3.78 -9.07 16.18
CA VAL A 252 4.64 -7.90 15.94
C VAL A 252 4.33 -6.78 16.94
N TRP A 253 3.06 -6.53 17.24
CA TRP A 253 2.66 -5.48 18.17
C TRP A 253 3.08 -5.78 19.61
N ILE A 254 2.96 -7.03 20.05
CA ILE A 254 3.36 -7.46 21.38
C ILE A 254 4.88 -7.37 21.54
N VAL A 255 5.65 -7.82 20.54
CA VAL A 255 7.12 -7.72 20.58
C VAL A 255 7.57 -6.27 20.66
N ARG A 256 7.02 -5.38 19.82
CA ARG A 256 7.34 -3.95 19.88
C ARG A 256 6.97 -3.33 21.24
N TYR A 257 5.83 -3.72 21.79
CA TYR A 257 5.40 -3.25 23.11
C TYR A 257 6.34 -3.75 24.22
N TRP A 258 6.80 -5.00 24.12
CA TRP A 258 7.77 -5.57 25.04
C TRP A 258 9.12 -4.84 24.99
N ASP A 259 9.62 -4.53 23.80
CA ASP A 259 10.85 -3.74 23.63
C ASP A 259 10.70 -2.33 24.23
N ASP A 260 9.55 -1.67 24.02
CA ASP A 260 9.24 -0.37 24.63
C ASP A 260 9.21 -0.44 26.17
N LEU A 261 8.71 -1.55 26.75
CA LEU A 261 8.71 -1.76 28.20
C LEU A 261 10.13 -1.99 28.73
N LYS A 262 10.93 -2.83 28.05
CA LYS A 262 12.32 -3.08 28.40
C LYS A 262 13.16 -1.80 28.37
N SER A 263 12.98 -0.98 27.34
CA SER A 263 13.65 0.31 27.25
C SER A 263 13.30 1.27 28.39
N LYS A 264 12.11 1.16 29.00
CA LYS A 264 11.65 2.05 30.09
C LYS A 264 11.97 1.52 31.48
N PHE A 265 11.93 0.20 31.68
CA PHE A 265 11.96 -0.43 33.00
C PHE A 265 13.17 -1.38 33.21
N GLY A 266 14.03 -1.52 32.20
CA GLY A 266 15.18 -2.43 32.22
C GLY A 266 14.82 -3.87 31.81
N ASP A 267 15.77 -4.56 31.17
CA ASP A 267 15.58 -5.90 30.58
C ASP A 267 15.17 -6.97 31.61
N GLU A 268 15.72 -6.91 32.83
CA GLU A 268 15.55 -7.92 33.88
C GLU A 268 14.14 -7.93 34.51
N ASN A 269 13.36 -6.87 34.32
CA ASN A 269 12.09 -6.65 35.03
C ASN A 269 10.83 -6.97 34.19
N VAL A 270 11.00 -7.36 32.91
CA VAL A 270 9.89 -7.50 31.96
C VAL A 270 9.94 -8.84 31.23
N SER A 271 9.15 -9.81 31.70
CA SER A 271 8.94 -11.07 30.98
C SER A 271 7.92 -10.93 29.83
N MET A 272 8.05 -11.77 28.81
CA MET A 272 7.14 -11.78 27.66
C MET A 272 5.70 -12.14 28.05
N ASP A 273 5.50 -13.08 28.99
CA ASP A 273 4.16 -13.43 29.50
C ASP A 273 3.48 -12.27 30.22
N LYS A 274 4.25 -11.48 30.96
CA LYS A 274 3.77 -10.26 31.60
C LYS A 274 3.39 -9.22 30.55
N ALA A 275 4.21 -9.04 29.51
CA ALA A 275 3.90 -8.13 28.40
C ALA A 275 2.62 -8.54 27.64
N VAL A 276 2.40 -9.83 27.37
CA VAL A 276 1.15 -10.33 26.75
C VAL A 276 -0.07 -10.05 27.63
N THR A 277 0.07 -10.28 28.94
CA THR A 277 -1.03 -10.09 29.89
C THR A 277 -1.33 -8.61 30.12
N ASP A 278 -0.30 -7.77 30.20
CA ASP A 278 -0.43 -6.32 30.31
C ASP A 278 -1.02 -5.71 29.03
N PHE A 279 -0.55 -6.15 27.86
CA PHE A 279 -1.11 -5.75 26.56
C PHE A 279 -2.61 -6.09 26.46
N TYR A 280 -3.05 -7.22 27.02
CA TYR A 280 -4.47 -7.58 27.11
C TYR A 280 -5.25 -6.69 28.08
N ASN A 281 -4.70 -6.42 29.27
CA ASN A 281 -5.35 -5.63 30.31
C ASN A 281 -5.42 -4.14 29.96
N MET A 282 -4.44 -3.63 29.19
CA MET A 282 -4.35 -2.27 28.69
C MET A 282 -5.40 -1.93 27.61
N ASN A 283 -6.53 -2.65 27.54
CA ASN A 283 -7.59 -2.54 26.54
C ASN A 283 -8.23 -1.13 26.46
N LYS A 284 -7.45 -0.17 25.95
CA LYS A 284 -7.84 1.12 25.41
C LYS A 284 -6.97 1.34 24.19
N ILE A 285 -7.68 1.48 23.09
CA ILE A 285 -7.35 1.70 21.69
C ILE A 285 -6.30 2.80 21.35
N PRO A 286 -5.90 3.79 22.20
CA PRO A 286 -5.04 4.90 21.77
C PRO A 286 -3.59 4.54 21.39
N LEU A 287 -2.98 3.47 21.91
CA LEU A 287 -1.57 3.16 21.63
C LEU A 287 -1.36 2.55 20.24
N LEU A 288 -2.32 1.74 19.76
CA LEU A 288 -2.34 1.18 18.40
C LEU A 288 -2.31 2.27 17.33
N ARG A 289 -2.87 3.44 17.64
CA ARG A 289 -2.89 4.62 16.77
C ARG A 289 -1.53 5.35 16.74
N LYS A 290 -0.73 5.27 17.83
CA LYS A 290 0.65 5.78 17.89
C LYS A 290 1.67 4.81 17.27
N LEU A 291 1.51 3.51 17.46
CA LEU A 291 2.40 2.46 16.93
C LEU A 291 2.31 2.29 15.40
N LYS A 292 1.15 2.65 14.81
CA LYS A 292 0.96 2.76 13.35
C LYS A 292 1.86 3.81 12.68
N ASN A 293 2.36 4.80 13.42
CA ASN A 293 2.99 6.00 12.87
C ASN A 293 4.53 6.04 12.96
N LYS A 294 5.20 4.97 13.39
CA LYS A 294 6.66 4.88 13.25
C LYS A 294 7.02 3.91 12.13
N THR A 295 7.44 4.49 11.02
CA THR A 295 8.08 3.85 9.87
C THR A 295 9.06 2.77 10.32
N ILE A 296 8.75 1.52 9.99
CA ILE A 296 9.72 0.43 10.03
C ILE A 296 10.65 0.58 8.83
N GLY A 297 11.95 0.60 9.11
CA GLY A 297 13.04 0.68 8.15
C GLY A 297 13.34 -0.68 7.52
N PHE A 298 13.65 -0.65 6.23
CA PHE A 298 13.82 -1.81 5.36
C PHE A 298 15.25 -2.35 5.41
N ILE A 299 15.41 -3.63 5.77
CA ILE A 299 16.69 -4.35 5.72
C ILE A 299 16.68 -5.38 4.58
N LEU A 300 15.55 -6.04 4.31
CA LEU A 300 15.41 -7.03 3.23
C LEU A 300 15.67 -6.42 1.84
N ARG A 301 15.16 -5.20 1.57
CA ARG A 301 15.45 -4.44 0.33
C ARG A 301 16.91 -4.05 0.10
N LYS A 302 17.78 -4.14 1.12
CA LYS A 302 19.23 -3.86 0.94
C LYS A 302 19.99 -5.09 0.44
N LYS A 303 19.54 -6.31 0.73
CA LYS A 303 20.22 -7.54 0.25
C LYS A 303 20.04 -7.77 -1.24
N ILE A 304 18.92 -7.35 -1.83
CA ILE A 304 18.69 -7.41 -3.29
C ILE A 304 19.69 -6.52 -4.07
N GLN A 305 20.35 -5.55 -3.42
CA GLN A 305 21.35 -4.69 -4.06
C GLN A 305 22.80 -5.19 -3.94
N GLN A 306 23.04 -6.32 -3.27
CA GLN A 306 24.39 -6.85 -3.03
C GLN A 306 24.67 -8.22 -3.67
N ASN A 307 23.75 -8.74 -4.49
CA ASN A 307 23.95 -9.91 -5.34
C ASN A 307 23.74 -9.56 -6.80
#